data_AF-A0A9E5Z1M5-F1
#
_entry.id   AF-A0A9E5Z1M5-F1
#
_cell.length_a   1.000
_cell.length_b   1.000
_cell.length_c   1.000
_cell.angle_alpha   90.00
_cell.angle_beta   90.00
_cell.angle_gamma   90.00
#
_symmetry.space_group_name_H-M   'P 1'
#
loop_
_entity.id
_entity.type
_entity.pdbx_description
1 polymer ?
#
loop_
_entity_poly.entity_id
_entity_poly.type
_entity_poly.pdbx_seq_one_letter_code
_entity_poly.pdbx_strand_id
1 'polypeptide(L)'
;MSAVSFKFLPKDPLDALREIALCESELEQLRCGQVKLAREQGSTWEQVAEALGMSRQSAWEYYTARFRIELDHRVKENTDLSEDAALLLAVDETKAVRRRRPTR
;
A
#
# COMPACT_ATOMS: atom_id res chain seq x y z
N MET A 1 -6.85 -19.63 -8.19
CA MET A 1 -6.34 -20.50 -7.10
C MET A 1 -6.90 -19.95 -5.79
N SER A 2 -7.61 -20.75 -4.99
CA SER A 2 -8.06 -20.32 -3.67
C SER A 2 -7.00 -20.74 -2.65
N ALA A 3 -6.35 -19.77 -2.01
CA ALA A 3 -5.22 -20.03 -1.11
C ALA A 3 -5.66 -20.53 0.28
N VAL A 4 -6.93 -20.34 0.65
CA VAL A 4 -7.42 -20.71 1.99
C VAL A 4 -8.05 -22.09 1.94
N SER A 5 -7.24 -23.12 2.14
CA SER A 5 -7.72 -24.50 2.30
C SER A 5 -8.21 -24.70 3.73
N PHE A 6 -9.53 -24.83 3.91
CA PHE A 6 -10.21 -25.11 5.19
C PHE A 6 -9.69 -26.36 5.92
N LYS A 7 -8.94 -27.23 5.21
CA LYS A 7 -8.37 -28.47 5.76
C LYS A 7 -7.26 -28.23 6.80
N PHE A 8 -6.73 -27.01 6.91
CA PHE A 8 -5.66 -26.67 7.85
C PHE A 8 -6.15 -25.90 9.09
N LEU A 9 -7.44 -25.61 9.19
CA LEU A 9 -7.96 -24.91 10.35
C LEU A 9 -8.00 -25.81 11.59
N PRO A 10 -7.69 -25.27 12.79
CA PRO A 10 -7.93 -25.94 14.06
C PRO A 10 -9.37 -26.47 14.18
N LYS A 11 -9.55 -27.57 14.92
CA LYS A 11 -10.88 -28.13 15.19
C LYS A 11 -11.68 -27.30 16.17
N ASP A 12 -10.99 -26.61 17.08
CA ASP A 12 -11.64 -25.66 17.99
C ASP A 12 -12.07 -24.40 17.21
N PRO A 13 -13.36 -24.00 17.26
CA PRO A 13 -13.84 -22.86 16.49
C PRO A 13 -13.19 -21.53 16.85
N LEU A 14 -12.79 -21.31 18.11
CA LEU A 14 -12.13 -20.06 18.52
C LEU A 14 -10.70 -20.01 18.01
N ASP A 15 -9.98 -21.12 18.05
CA ASP A 15 -8.65 -21.21 17.44
C ASP A 15 -8.71 -21.05 15.92
N ALA A 16 -9.73 -21.64 15.26
CA ALA A 16 -9.95 -21.43 13.83
C ALA A 16 -10.21 -19.96 13.47
N LEU A 17 -11.00 -19.24 14.28
CA LEU A 17 -11.25 -17.80 14.07
C LEU A 17 -9.98 -16.97 14.26
N ARG A 18 -9.12 -17.31 15.24
CA ARG A 18 -7.82 -16.63 15.42
C ARG A 18 -6.92 -16.84 14.21
N GLU A 19 -6.86 -18.05 13.69
CA GLU A 19 -6.07 -18.37 12.50
C GLU A 19 -6.58 -17.65 11.25
N ILE A 20 -7.90 -17.59 11.07
CA ILE A 20 -8.51 -16.82 9.98
C ILE A 20 -8.16 -15.34 10.10
N ALA A 21 -8.27 -14.75 11.30
CA ALA A 21 -7.93 -13.35 11.52
C ALA A 21 -6.45 -13.06 11.22
N LEU A 22 -5.54 -13.98 11.56
CA LEU A 22 -4.13 -13.89 11.21
C LEU A 22 -3.96 -13.90 9.68
N CYS A 23 -4.56 -14.88 9.00
CA CYS A 23 -4.53 -15.00 7.54
C CYS A 23 -5.10 -13.76 6.83
N GLU A 24 -6.19 -13.19 7.34
CA GLU A 24 -6.75 -11.94 6.81
C GLU A 24 -5.77 -10.77 6.95
N SER A 25 -5.06 -10.69 8.09
CA SER A 25 -4.06 -9.65 8.31
C SER A 25 -2.87 -9.78 7.36
N GLU A 26 -2.40 -11.00 7.10
CA GLU A 26 -1.32 -11.27 6.15
C GLU A 26 -1.74 -10.99 4.71
N LEU A 27 -2.94 -11.42 4.33
CA LEU A 27 -3.51 -11.14 3.02
C LEU A 27 -3.66 -9.63 2.81
N GLU A 28 -4.04 -8.90 3.85
CA GLU A 28 -4.13 -7.45 3.81
C GLU A 28 -2.78 -6.77 3.58
N GLN A 29 -1.73 -7.25 4.25
CA GLN A 29 -0.37 -6.75 4.04
C GLN A 29 0.09 -7.00 2.61
N LEU A 30 -0.14 -8.20 2.08
CA LEU A 30 0.18 -8.55 0.69
C LEU A 30 -0.59 -7.66 -0.29
N ARG A 31 -1.89 -7.46 -0.05
CA ARG A 31 -2.74 -6.58 -0.86
C ARG A 31 -2.22 -5.14 -0.87
N CYS A 32 -1.88 -4.59 0.31
CA CYS A 32 -1.27 -3.27 0.41
C CYS A 32 0.06 -3.18 -0.36
N GLY A 33 0.91 -4.21 -0.29
CA GLY A 33 2.15 -4.29 -1.06
C GLY A 33 1.91 -4.25 -2.57
N GLN A 34 0.94 -5.02 -3.07
CA GLN A 34 0.57 -5.01 -4.49
C GLN A 34 0.01 -3.67 -4.94
N VAL A 35 -0.79 -3.00 -4.11
CA VAL A 35 -1.31 -1.65 -4.42
C VAL A 35 -0.15 -0.65 -4.55
N LYS A 36 0.86 -0.69 -3.67
CA LYS A 36 2.06 0.15 -3.79
C LYS A 36 2.80 -0.11 -5.10
N LEU A 37 3.09 -1.38 -5.42
CA LEU A 37 3.76 -1.76 -6.66
C LEU A 37 2.97 -1.30 -7.89
N ALA A 38 1.65 -1.47 -7.90
CA ALA A 38 0.80 -1.00 -9.00
C ALA A 38 0.89 0.52 -9.18
N ARG A 39 0.91 1.28 -8.07
CA ARG A 39 1.05 2.75 -8.08
C ARG A 39 2.44 3.19 -8.55
N GLU A 40 3.50 2.50 -8.13
CA GLU A 40 4.88 2.73 -8.59
C GLU A 40 5.05 2.45 -10.09
N GLN A 41 4.35 1.44 -10.61
CA GLN A 41 4.31 1.11 -12.05
C GLN A 41 3.40 2.06 -12.86
N GLY A 42 2.79 3.06 -12.23
CA GLY A 42 1.99 4.09 -12.90
C GLY A 42 0.50 3.76 -13.05
N SER A 43 0.00 2.66 -12.47
CA SER A 43 -1.43 2.33 -12.50
C SER A 43 -2.26 3.41 -11.82
N THR A 44 -3.38 3.81 -12.40
CA THR A 44 -4.28 4.81 -11.80
C THR A 44 -5.09 4.24 -10.64
N TRP A 45 -5.61 5.11 -9.76
CA TRP A 45 -6.51 4.67 -8.68
C TRP A 45 -7.79 4.02 -9.20
N GLU A 46 -8.21 4.35 -10.42
CA GLU A 46 -9.36 3.74 -11.07
C GLU A 46 -9.08 2.27 -11.43
N GLN A 47 -7.93 2.01 -12.06
CA GLN A 47 -7.48 0.65 -12.40
C GLN A 47 -7.28 -0.21 -11.15
N VAL A 48 -6.70 0.37 -10.10
CA VAL A 48 -6.52 -0.32 -8.81
C VAL A 48 -7.88 -0.66 -8.18
N ALA A 49 -8.83 0.28 -8.18
CA ALA A 49 -10.13 0.07 -7.59
C ALA A 49 -10.96 -0.97 -8.35
N GLU A 50 -10.88 -0.94 -9.69
CA GLU A 50 -11.49 -1.94 -10.57
C GLU A 50 -10.95 -3.35 -10.27
N ALA A 51 -9.62 -3.51 -10.18
CA ALA A 51 -9.00 -4.80 -9.85
C ALA A 51 -9.39 -5.32 -8.45
N LEU A 52 -9.72 -4.42 -7.52
CA LEU A 52 -10.13 -4.74 -6.16
C LEU A 52 -11.65 -4.88 -5.99
N GLY A 53 -12.45 -4.61 -7.04
CA GLY A 53 -13.91 -4.64 -6.98
C GLY A 53 -14.52 -3.57 -6.06
N MET A 54 -13.88 -2.41 -5.93
CA MET A 54 -14.36 -1.30 -5.12
C MET A 54 -14.42 0.02 -5.90
N SER A 55 -15.04 1.04 -5.32
CA SER A 55 -15.06 2.36 -5.95
C SER A 55 -13.67 3.02 -5.90
N ARG A 56 -13.34 3.85 -6.89
CA ARG A 56 -12.10 4.65 -6.93
C ARG A 56 -11.91 5.48 -5.65
N GLN A 57 -12.99 6.09 -5.16
CA GLN A 57 -12.95 6.91 -3.95
C GLN A 57 -12.63 6.05 -2.73
N SER A 58 -13.29 4.90 -2.57
CA SER A 58 -13.04 3.96 -1.47
C SER A 58 -11.60 3.45 -1.47
N ALA A 59 -11.05 3.11 -2.64
CA ALA A 59 -9.65 2.70 -2.77
C ALA A 59 -8.71 3.85 -2.36
N TRP A 60 -8.93 5.04 -2.90
CA TRP A 60 -8.09 6.19 -2.59
C TRP A 60 -8.09 6.52 -1.09
N GLU A 61 -9.27 6.61 -0.46
CA GLU A 61 -9.40 6.93 0.97
C GLU A 61 -8.71 5.88 1.84
N TYR A 62 -9.00 4.60 1.59
CA TYR A 62 -8.50 3.50 2.40
C TYR A 62 -6.97 3.37 2.34
N TYR A 63 -6.40 3.34 1.12
CA TYR A 63 -4.97 3.10 0.95
C TYR A 63 -4.14 4.36 1.23
N THR A 64 -4.62 5.56 0.87
CA THR A 64 -3.86 6.79 1.14
C THR A 64 -3.75 7.05 2.64
N ALA A 65 -4.83 6.84 3.41
CA ALA A 65 -4.79 6.97 4.87
C ALA A 65 -3.78 6.00 5.50
N ARG A 66 -3.78 4.73 5.06
CA ARG A 66 -2.85 3.70 5.57
C ARG A 66 -1.40 3.98 5.20
N PHE A 67 -1.12 4.31 3.94
CA PHE A 67 0.25 4.60 3.50
C PHE A 67 0.81 5.84 4.19
N ARG A 68 -0.03 6.83 4.50
CA ARG A 68 0.39 7.99 5.29
C ARG A 68 0.85 7.59 6.69
N ILE A 69 0.07 6.76 7.39
CA ILE A 69 0.45 6.25 8.73
C ILE A 69 1.77 5.48 8.65
N GLU A 70 1.95 4.64 7.64
CA GLU A 70 3.17 3.86 7.45
C GLU A 70 4.39 4.74 7.11
N LEU A 71 4.21 5.74 6.26
CA LEU A 71 5.26 6.73 5.94
C LEU A 71 5.65 7.52 7.19
N ASP A 72 4.66 7.99 7.98
CA ASP A 72 4.92 8.70 9.23
C ASP A 72 5.68 7.83 10.24
N HIS A 73 5.40 6.52 10.28
CA HIS A 73 6.16 5.58 11.11
C HIS A 73 7.60 5.44 10.64
N ARG A 74 7.81 5.18 9.34
CA ARG A 74 9.15 5.02 8.75
C ARG A 74 10.02 6.28 8.89
N VAL A 75 9.42 7.47 8.76
CA VAL A 75 10.13 8.75 8.98
C VAL A 75 10.57 8.90 10.43
N LYS A 76 9.74 8.50 11.40
CA LYS A 76 10.11 8.52 12.83
C LYS A 76 11.22 7.51 13.16
N GLU A 77 11.20 6.34 12.53
CA GLU A 77 12.22 5.31 12.73
C GLU A 77 13.56 5.68 12.07
N ASN A 78 13.53 6.45 10.98
CA ASN A 78 14.69 6.74 10.16
C ASN A 78 15.07 8.22 10.24
N THR A 79 15.81 8.59 11.28
CA THR A 79 16.24 9.97 11.56
C THR A 79 17.52 10.39 10.83
N ASP A 80 18.12 9.50 10.04
CA ASP A 80 19.43 9.71 9.43
C ASP A 80 19.42 10.71 8.25
N LEU A 81 18.26 11.04 7.69
CA LEU A 81 18.12 12.14 6.73
C LEU A 81 17.80 13.45 7.45
N SER A 82 18.70 14.43 7.33
CA SER A 82 18.38 15.80 7.73
C SER A 82 17.27 16.39 6.84
N GLU A 83 16.51 17.31 7.41
CA GLU A 83 15.43 18.03 6.72
C GLU A 83 15.94 18.72 5.43
N ASP A 84 17.15 19.28 5.48
CA ASP A 84 17.81 19.92 4.33
C ASP A 84 18.11 18.92 3.19
N ALA A 85 18.55 17.71 3.52
CA ALA A 85 18.83 16.67 2.54
C ALA A 85 17.53 16.14 1.90
N ALA A 86 16.47 15.98 2.70
CA ALA A 86 15.15 15.59 2.21
C ALA A 86 14.55 16.67 1.28
N LEU A 87 14.73 17.94 1.60
CA LEU A 87 14.26 19.06 0.78
C LEU A 87 14.97 19.07 -0.60
N LEU A 88 16.29 18.91 -0.62
CA LEU A 88 17.05 18.86 -1.88
C LEU A 88 16.59 17.71 -2.77
N LEU A 89 16.37 16.53 -2.18
CA LEU A 89 15.85 15.36 -2.89
C LEU A 89 14.46 15.63 -3.50
N ALA A 90 13.56 16.23 -2.73
CA ALA A 90 12.21 16.57 -3.19
C ALA A 90 12.21 17.62 -4.32
N VAL A 91 13.10 18.61 -4.23
CA VAL A 91 13.29 19.63 -5.26
C VAL A 91 13.78 19.00 -6.57
N ASP A 92 14.75 18.10 -6.49
CA ASP A 92 15.32 17.46 -7.68
C ASP A 92 14.32 16.49 -8.34
N GLU A 93 13.53 15.77 -7.56
CA GLU A 93 12.44 14.95 -8.09
C GLU A 93 11.36 15.82 -8.76
N THR A 94 10.98 16.96 -8.16
CA THR A 94 10.02 17.89 -8.75
C THR A 94 10.54 18.46 -10.08
N LYS A 95 11.83 18.80 -10.16
CA LYS A 95 12.47 19.22 -11.42
C LYS A 95 12.45 18.10 -12.45
N ALA A 96 12.74 16.86 -12.06
CA ALA A 96 12.72 15.70 -12.94
C ALA A 96 11.32 15.45 -13.53
N VAL A 97 10.27 15.52 -12.71
CA VAL A 97 8.88 15.39 -13.15
C VAL A 97 8.50 16.51 -14.13
N ARG A 98 8.86 17.76 -13.84
CA ARG A 98 8.60 18.90 -14.73
C ARG A 98 9.26 18.75 -16.10
N ARG A 99 10.50 18.21 -16.14
CA ARG A 99 11.22 17.93 -17.39
C ARG A 99 10.56 16.83 -18.22
N ARG A 100 9.86 15.88 -17.58
CA ARG A 100 9.17 14.75 -18.25
C ARG A 100 7.78 15.10 -18.78
N ARG A 101 7.22 16.27 -18.47
CA ARG A 101 5.89 16.69 -18.94
C ARG A 101 6.03 17.25 -20.35
N PRO A 102 5.52 16.59 -21.42
CA PRO A 102 5.48 17.19 -22.74
C PRO A 102 4.47 18.35 -22.68
N THR A 103 4.86 19.53 -23.14
CA THR A 103 3.91 20.58 -23.52
C THR A 103 3.01 20.03 -24.62
N ARG A 104 1.74 19.82 -24.28
CA ARG A 104 0.68 19.55 -25.26
C ARG A 104 0.33 20.83 -26.00
#